data_AF-A0A8D2J9M5-F1
#
_entry.id   AF-A0A8D2J9M5-F1
#
_cell.length_a   1.000
_cell.length_b   1.000
_cell.length_c   1.000
_cell.angle_alpha   90.00
_cell.angle_beta   90.00
_cell.angle_gamma   90.00
#
_symmetry.space_group_name_H-M   'P 1'
#
loop_
_entity.id
_entity.type
_entity.pdbx_description
1 polymer ?
#
loop_
_entity_poly.entity_id
_entity_poly.type
_entity_poly.pdbx_seq_one_letter_code
_entity_poly.pdbx_strand_id
1 'polypeptide(L)'
;VDCIRAGVGTRLLEILSTDPEGFPRRAVISVFLDWLREGHPEVLADPEQFIAGAIQAARADLDWEVKLTGLELAAVFAAQTFGRFGLLEGSRTACPSSAGGSACPSELLQTFCRVKLLEFLFGALHDCDRPVAQKACQILQVVKSKICKDSCLEQERRLEQDATAGTEEEPQGASPSVLALPFGDSAERSFQDADSLLLTLETIDLEGLQRSLDVSSDHLEQSPRSLLQDILSAAGNKEENEADCY
;
A
#
# COMPACT_ATOMS: atom_id res chain seq x y z
N VAL A 1 7.64 -14.44 -36.12
CA VAL A 1 6.21 -14.05 -36.24
C VAL A 1 5.61 -14.45 -34.91
N ASP A 2 5.90 -13.65 -33.89
CA ASP A 2 5.70 -14.03 -32.48
C ASP A 2 4.79 -13.00 -31.81
N CYS A 3 3.76 -12.57 -32.53
CA CYS A 3 2.62 -11.84 -31.96
C CYS A 3 1.58 -12.89 -31.53
N ILE A 4 1.99 -13.75 -30.58
CA ILE A 4 1.14 -14.77 -29.98
C ILE A 4 0.29 -14.05 -28.93
N ARG A 5 -0.98 -13.80 -29.27
CA ARG A 5 -2.10 -13.37 -28.41
C ARG A 5 -1.68 -12.94 -27.00
N ALA A 6 -1.37 -11.66 -26.82
CA ALA A 6 -1.36 -11.07 -25.49
C ALA A 6 -2.76 -11.27 -24.87
N GLY A 7 -2.82 -11.78 -23.64
CA GLY A 7 -4.07 -11.94 -22.90
C GLY A 7 -4.75 -10.58 -22.68
N VAL A 8 -6.04 -10.58 -22.35
CA VAL A 8 -6.79 -9.33 -22.19
C VAL A 8 -6.15 -8.47 -21.09
N GLY A 9 -5.73 -9.09 -19.98
CA GLY A 9 -5.04 -8.43 -18.88
C GLY A 9 -3.70 -7.80 -19.27
N THR A 10 -2.92 -8.42 -20.16
CA THR A 10 -1.67 -7.81 -20.67
C THR A 10 -1.96 -6.53 -21.45
N ARG A 11 -3.01 -6.55 -22.29
CA ARG A 11 -3.40 -5.36 -23.06
C ARG A 11 -3.98 -4.26 -22.16
N LEU A 12 -4.76 -4.64 -21.15
CA LEU A 12 -5.27 -3.67 -20.17
C LEU A 12 -4.11 -3.07 -19.35
N LEU A 13 -3.12 -3.86 -18.94
CA LEU A 13 -1.95 -3.37 -18.22
C LEU A 13 -1.11 -2.39 -19.06
N GLU A 14 -1.00 -2.63 -20.37
CA GLU A 14 -0.40 -1.69 -21.32
C GLU A 14 -1.16 -0.36 -21.35
N ILE A 15 -2.50 -0.38 -21.41
CA ILE A 15 -3.35 0.83 -21.33
C ILE A 15 -3.12 1.54 -19.99
N LEU A 16 -3.18 0.82 -18.87
CA LEU A 16 -2.92 1.39 -17.54
C LEU A 16 -1.54 2.06 -17.43
N SER A 17 -0.55 1.57 -18.16
CA SER A 17 0.83 2.06 -18.05
C SER A 17 1.17 3.17 -19.06
N THR A 18 0.49 3.24 -20.20
CA THR A 18 0.94 4.03 -21.36
C THR A 18 -0.12 4.93 -21.97
N ASP A 19 -1.40 4.73 -21.65
CA ASP A 19 -2.46 5.55 -22.24
C ASP A 19 -2.29 7.01 -21.78
N PRO A 20 -2.32 7.99 -22.69
CA PRO A 20 -2.11 9.39 -22.32
C PRO A 20 -3.25 9.96 -21.48
N GLU A 21 -4.47 9.41 -21.61
CA GLU A 21 -5.65 9.93 -20.94
C GLU A 21 -5.89 9.23 -19.59
N GLY A 22 -6.32 9.98 -18.58
CA GLY A 22 -6.66 9.40 -17.27
C GLY A 22 -7.89 8.49 -17.34
N PHE A 23 -8.84 8.76 -18.25
CA PHE A 23 -10.10 8.01 -18.31
C PHE A 23 -9.91 6.50 -18.60
N PRO A 24 -9.18 6.08 -19.65
CA PRO A 24 -8.89 4.66 -19.87
C PRO A 24 -8.14 4.01 -18.71
N ARG A 25 -7.14 4.70 -18.14
CA ARG A 25 -6.35 4.18 -17.02
C ARG A 25 -7.20 3.92 -15.77
N ARG A 26 -8.10 4.86 -15.43
CA ARG A 26 -9.08 4.71 -14.34
C ARG A 26 -10.04 3.54 -14.56
N ALA A 27 -10.52 3.37 -15.78
CA ALA A 27 -11.39 2.25 -16.13
C ALA A 27 -10.66 0.91 -15.96
N VAL A 28 -9.41 0.81 -16.44
CA VAL A 28 -8.62 -0.42 -16.32
C VAL A 28 -8.38 -0.81 -14.86
N ILE A 29 -7.89 0.11 -14.03
CA ILE A 29 -7.58 -0.23 -12.63
C ILE A 29 -8.84 -0.64 -11.85
N SER A 30 -10.00 -0.07 -12.21
CA SER A 30 -11.29 -0.49 -11.66
C SER A 30 -11.67 -1.92 -12.09
N VAL A 31 -11.47 -2.25 -13.37
CA VAL A 31 -11.68 -3.62 -13.87
C VAL A 31 -10.76 -4.61 -13.15
N PHE A 32 -9.48 -4.25 -12.93
CA PHE A 32 -8.55 -5.11 -12.20
C PHE A 32 -8.96 -5.33 -10.74
N LEU A 33 -9.52 -4.31 -10.09
CA LEU A 33 -10.08 -4.42 -8.75
C LEU A 33 -11.27 -5.38 -8.71
N ASP A 34 -12.19 -5.27 -9.67
CA ASP A 34 -13.33 -6.19 -9.77
C ASP A 34 -12.87 -7.62 -10.06
N TRP A 35 -11.92 -7.80 -10.98
CA TRP A 35 -11.34 -9.11 -11.29
C TRP A 35 -10.70 -9.78 -10.08
N LEU A 36 -9.99 -9.03 -9.23
CA LEU A 36 -9.42 -9.56 -7.99
C LEU A 36 -10.50 -9.97 -6.98
N ARG A 37 -11.59 -9.19 -6.87
CA ARG A 37 -12.70 -9.49 -5.96
C ARG A 37 -13.50 -10.71 -6.42
N GLU A 38 -13.68 -10.87 -7.72
CA GLU A 38 -14.48 -11.93 -8.33
C GLU A 38 -13.70 -13.22 -8.59
N GLY A 39 -12.37 -13.18 -8.50
CA GLY A 39 -11.51 -14.34 -8.80
C GLY A 39 -11.45 -14.63 -10.29
N HIS A 40 -11.22 -13.61 -11.11
CA HIS A 40 -11.11 -13.76 -12.55
C HIS A 40 -9.97 -14.72 -12.94
N PRO A 41 -10.13 -15.60 -13.96
CA PRO A 41 -9.14 -16.62 -14.31
C PRO A 41 -7.73 -16.08 -14.59
N GLU A 42 -7.62 -14.90 -15.20
CA GLU A 42 -6.31 -14.28 -15.47
C GLU A 42 -5.60 -13.84 -14.17
N VAL A 43 -6.34 -13.43 -13.15
CA VAL A 43 -5.78 -13.10 -11.83
C VAL A 43 -5.41 -14.37 -11.07
N LEU A 44 -6.26 -15.40 -11.14
CA LEU A 44 -6.00 -16.69 -10.47
C LEU A 44 -4.78 -17.44 -11.03
N ALA A 45 -4.44 -17.21 -12.31
CA ALA A 45 -3.30 -17.87 -12.95
C ALA A 45 -1.95 -17.44 -12.33
N ASP A 46 -1.77 -16.15 -12.10
CA ASP A 46 -0.61 -15.60 -11.40
C ASP A 46 -0.99 -14.30 -10.64
N PRO A 47 -1.53 -14.42 -9.42
CA PRO A 47 -2.03 -13.28 -8.67
C PRO A 47 -0.91 -12.34 -8.23
N GLU A 48 0.27 -12.88 -7.91
CA GLU A 48 1.41 -12.06 -7.47
C GLU A 48 1.92 -11.19 -8.62
N GLN A 49 2.14 -11.77 -9.80
CA GLN A 49 2.59 -11.00 -10.96
C GLN A 49 1.55 -9.99 -11.44
N PHE A 50 0.27 -10.38 -11.45
CA PHE A 50 -0.83 -9.49 -11.83
C PHE A 50 -0.89 -8.26 -10.92
N ILE A 51 -0.88 -8.47 -9.60
CA ILE A 51 -0.95 -7.40 -8.62
C ILE A 51 0.31 -6.54 -8.65
N ALA A 52 1.50 -7.15 -8.76
CA ALA A 52 2.76 -6.42 -8.89
C ALA A 52 2.71 -5.45 -10.09
N GLY A 53 2.29 -5.93 -11.27
CA GLY A 53 2.16 -5.10 -12.45
C GLY A 53 1.18 -3.94 -12.26
N ALA A 54 -0.02 -4.22 -11.75
CA ALA A 54 -1.07 -3.23 -11.56
C ALA A 54 -0.67 -2.14 -10.54
N ILE A 55 -0.12 -2.51 -9.38
CA ILE A 55 0.24 -1.51 -8.36
C ILE A 55 1.49 -0.71 -8.73
N GLN A 56 2.43 -1.29 -9.48
CA GLN A 56 3.59 -0.53 -9.98
C GLN A 56 3.16 0.49 -11.04
N ALA A 57 2.22 0.12 -11.93
CA ALA A 57 1.64 1.06 -12.87
C ALA A 57 0.87 2.18 -12.14
N ALA A 58 0.02 1.82 -11.17
CA ALA A 58 -0.71 2.81 -10.37
C ALA A 58 0.22 3.74 -9.58
N ARG A 59 1.31 3.22 -8.98
CA ARG A 59 2.31 4.02 -8.27
C ARG A 59 2.95 5.10 -9.15
N ALA A 60 3.22 4.78 -10.40
CA ALA A 60 3.85 5.67 -11.36
C ALA A 60 2.86 6.64 -12.03
N ASP A 61 1.55 6.47 -11.83
CA ASP A 61 0.53 7.32 -12.45
C ASP A 61 0.54 8.74 -11.88
N LEU A 62 0.09 9.70 -12.68
CA LEU A 62 -0.07 11.10 -12.26
C LEU A 62 -1.52 11.39 -11.81
N ASP A 63 -2.49 10.59 -12.23
CA ASP A 63 -3.88 10.72 -11.82
C ASP A 63 -4.05 10.06 -10.43
N TRP A 64 -4.34 10.89 -9.42
CA TRP A 64 -4.53 10.43 -8.04
C TRP A 64 -5.68 9.44 -7.90
N GLU A 65 -6.69 9.45 -8.78
CA GLU A 65 -7.79 8.49 -8.75
C GLU A 65 -7.30 7.09 -9.16
N VAL A 66 -6.32 7.01 -10.07
CA VAL A 66 -5.67 5.74 -10.44
C VAL A 66 -4.85 5.23 -9.24
N LYS A 67 -4.06 6.09 -8.60
CA LYS A 67 -3.32 5.73 -7.38
C LYS A 67 -4.25 5.25 -6.28
N LEU A 68 -5.34 5.97 -6.03
CA LEU A 68 -6.30 5.65 -4.98
C LEU A 68 -7.00 4.32 -5.23
N THR A 69 -7.36 4.03 -6.48
CA THR A 69 -7.93 2.72 -6.86
C THR A 69 -6.87 1.61 -6.77
N GLY A 70 -5.62 1.91 -7.11
CA GLY A 70 -4.48 1.00 -6.89
C GLY A 70 -4.27 0.66 -5.40
N LEU A 71 -4.45 1.64 -4.50
CA LEU A 71 -4.41 1.40 -3.05
C LEU A 71 -5.57 0.51 -2.58
N GLU A 72 -6.76 0.65 -3.16
CA GLU A 72 -7.88 -0.25 -2.89
C GLU A 72 -7.60 -1.68 -3.37
N LEU A 73 -7.00 -1.84 -4.56
CA LEU A 73 -6.53 -3.12 -5.08
C LEU A 73 -5.51 -3.78 -4.13
N ALA A 74 -4.53 -3.00 -3.67
CA ALA A 74 -3.53 -3.42 -2.69
C ALA A 74 -4.17 -3.87 -1.36
N ALA A 75 -5.18 -3.14 -0.86
CA ALA A 75 -5.91 -3.48 0.35
C ALA A 75 -6.68 -4.80 0.23
N VAL A 76 -7.38 -5.02 -0.89
CA VAL A 76 -8.10 -6.28 -1.16
C VAL A 76 -7.12 -7.44 -1.24
N PHE A 77 -6.01 -7.28 -1.96
CA PHE A 77 -4.97 -8.31 -2.06
C PHE A 77 -4.39 -8.65 -0.68
N ALA A 78 -4.07 -7.64 0.14
CA ALA A 78 -3.57 -7.85 1.49
C ALA A 78 -4.58 -8.62 2.34
N ALA A 79 -5.87 -8.25 2.31
CA ALA A 79 -6.94 -8.94 3.04
C ALA A 79 -7.11 -10.41 2.63
N GLN A 80 -7.10 -10.70 1.33
CA GLN A 80 -7.15 -12.07 0.81
C GLN A 80 -5.91 -12.88 1.23
N THR A 81 -4.73 -12.24 1.20
CA THR A 81 -3.47 -12.86 1.61
C THR A 81 -3.48 -13.18 3.11
N PHE A 82 -3.92 -12.25 3.97
CA PHE A 82 -4.13 -12.51 5.39
C PHE A 82 -5.09 -13.69 5.61
N GLY A 83 -6.18 -13.76 4.86
CA GLY A 83 -7.12 -14.90 4.91
C GLY A 83 -6.46 -16.23 4.54
N ARG A 84 -5.61 -16.26 3.51
CA ARG A 84 -4.85 -17.44 3.07
C ARG A 84 -3.89 -17.96 4.14
N PHE A 85 -3.30 -17.05 4.92
CA PHE A 85 -2.39 -17.37 6.02
C PHE A 85 -3.09 -17.48 7.39
N GLY A 86 -4.42 -17.43 7.44
CA GLY A 86 -5.20 -17.64 8.68
C GLY A 86 -5.23 -16.46 9.65
N LEU A 87 -4.89 -15.24 9.20
CA LEU A 87 -4.78 -14.02 10.02
C LEU A 87 -6.09 -13.19 10.03
N LEU A 88 -7.17 -13.76 9.53
CA LEU A 88 -8.50 -13.14 9.54
C LEU A 88 -9.15 -13.33 10.93
N GLU A 89 -9.44 -12.22 11.61
CA GLU A 89 -10.17 -12.24 12.89
C GLU A 89 -11.60 -12.73 12.63
N GLY A 90 -11.95 -13.91 13.17
CA GLY A 90 -13.36 -14.31 13.33
C GLY A 90 -13.75 -15.70 12.81
N SER A 91 -12.92 -16.44 12.08
CA SER A 91 -13.33 -17.77 11.59
C SER A 91 -12.92 -18.90 12.56
N ARG A 92 -13.65 -19.03 13.67
CA ARG A 92 -13.75 -20.29 14.42
C ARG A 92 -14.81 -21.19 13.79
N THR A 93 -14.64 -21.57 12.53
CA THR A 93 -15.27 -22.79 12.02
C THR A 93 -14.20 -23.84 11.90
N ALA A 94 -14.19 -24.74 12.89
CA ALA A 94 -13.40 -25.96 12.83
C ALA A 94 -13.83 -26.75 11.58
N CYS A 95 -12.91 -26.95 10.65
CA CYS A 95 -12.95 -28.04 9.70
C CYS A 95 -11.58 -28.72 9.65
N PRO A 96 -11.56 -30.05 9.41
CA PRO A 96 -10.48 -30.90 9.87
C PRO A 96 -9.29 -30.88 8.91
N SER A 97 -8.12 -30.83 9.52
CA SER A 97 -6.80 -31.26 9.06
C SER A 97 -6.64 -31.57 7.56
N SER A 98 -5.90 -30.71 6.87
CA SER A 98 -4.80 -31.17 6.02
C SER A 98 -3.48 -30.72 6.66
N ALA A 99 -2.48 -31.57 6.53
CA ALA A 99 -1.24 -31.54 7.30
C ALA A 99 -0.41 -30.25 7.13
N GLY A 100 0.10 -29.75 8.25
CA GLY A 100 1.45 -29.17 8.36
C GLY A 100 1.69 -27.80 7.74
N GLY A 101 1.52 -26.74 8.53
CA GLY A 101 2.11 -25.44 8.27
C GLY A 101 1.48 -24.39 9.18
N SER A 102 2.09 -24.11 10.33
CA SER A 102 1.88 -22.81 10.99
C SER A 102 2.25 -21.76 9.94
N ALA A 103 1.33 -20.90 9.54
CA ALA A 103 1.62 -19.83 8.60
C ALA A 103 2.80 -19.02 9.13
N CYS A 104 3.95 -19.10 8.47
CA CYS A 104 5.13 -18.38 8.91
C CYS A 104 4.94 -16.91 8.53
N PRO A 105 5.01 -15.95 9.47
CA PRO A 105 5.01 -14.52 9.16
C PRO A 105 6.03 -14.13 8.07
N SER A 106 7.11 -14.92 7.93
CA SER A 106 8.08 -14.79 6.85
C SER A 106 7.48 -15.01 5.46
N GLU A 107 6.63 -16.02 5.24
CA GLU A 107 6.03 -16.29 3.91
C GLU A 107 5.02 -15.21 3.49
N LEU A 108 4.27 -14.68 4.45
CA LEU A 108 3.39 -13.53 4.25
C LEU A 108 4.19 -12.30 3.80
N LEU A 109 5.23 -11.95 4.55
CA LEU A 109 6.11 -10.82 4.22
C LEU A 109 6.78 -11.02 2.87
N GLN A 110 7.25 -12.22 2.55
CA GLN A 110 7.82 -12.55 1.25
C GLN A 110 6.81 -12.37 0.11
N THR A 111 5.54 -12.73 0.33
CA THR A 111 4.46 -12.45 -0.64
C THR A 111 4.31 -10.94 -0.87
N PHE A 112 4.30 -10.15 0.21
CA PHE A 112 4.21 -8.69 0.12
C PHE A 112 5.44 -8.04 -0.55
N CYS A 113 6.64 -8.60 -0.34
CA CYS A 113 7.86 -8.16 -1.03
C CYS A 113 7.78 -8.42 -2.53
N ARG A 114 7.36 -9.62 -2.95
CA ARG A 114 7.26 -9.99 -4.38
C ARG A 114 6.32 -9.07 -5.16
N VAL A 115 5.20 -8.69 -4.55
CA VAL A 115 4.26 -7.76 -5.18
C VAL A 115 4.61 -6.29 -4.96
N LYS A 116 5.66 -5.99 -4.17
CA LYS A 116 6.07 -4.63 -3.78
C LYS A 116 4.98 -3.83 -3.05
N LEU A 117 4.19 -4.52 -2.23
CA LEU A 117 3.04 -3.93 -1.52
C LEU A 117 3.48 -2.77 -0.62
N LEU A 118 4.45 -3.03 0.26
CA LEU A 118 4.90 -2.06 1.26
C LEU A 118 5.65 -0.89 0.60
N GLU A 119 6.40 -1.14 -0.48
CA GLU A 119 7.05 -0.08 -1.27
C GLU A 119 6.00 0.89 -1.84
N PHE A 120 4.91 0.36 -2.39
CA PHE A 120 3.80 1.19 -2.88
C PHE A 120 3.13 1.99 -1.76
N LEU A 121 2.82 1.34 -0.63
CA LEU A 121 2.16 1.99 0.50
C LEU A 121 3.04 3.09 1.14
N PHE A 122 4.32 2.83 1.39
CA PHE A 122 5.24 3.81 1.94
C PHE A 122 5.50 4.97 0.98
N GLY A 123 5.55 4.70 -0.33
CA GLY A 123 5.59 5.75 -1.34
C GLY A 123 4.36 6.65 -1.29
N ALA A 124 3.18 6.05 -1.22
CA ALA A 124 1.91 6.76 -1.17
C ALA A 124 1.70 7.60 0.10
N LEU A 125 2.37 7.29 1.22
CA LEU A 125 2.35 8.14 2.43
C LEU A 125 2.86 9.57 2.19
N HIS A 126 3.73 9.75 1.18
CA HIS A 126 4.36 11.01 0.84
C HIS A 126 3.73 11.64 -0.41
N ASP A 127 2.58 11.14 -0.84
CA ASP A 127 1.88 11.68 -1.99
C ASP A 127 1.36 13.09 -1.70
N CYS A 128 1.39 13.97 -2.71
CA CYS A 128 0.86 15.32 -2.59
C CYS A 128 -0.66 15.31 -2.49
N ASP A 129 -1.31 14.29 -3.05
CA ASP A 129 -2.74 14.09 -2.93
C ASP A 129 -3.06 13.48 -1.57
N ARG A 130 -3.55 14.32 -0.67
CA ARG A 130 -3.95 13.93 0.70
C ARG A 130 -4.83 12.67 0.76
N PRO A 131 -5.84 12.47 -0.10
CA PRO A 131 -6.64 11.24 -0.08
C PRO A 131 -5.81 9.96 -0.31
N VAL A 132 -4.78 10.03 -1.15
CA VAL A 132 -3.85 8.92 -1.45
C VAL A 132 -3.02 8.61 -0.19
N ALA A 133 -2.43 9.64 0.42
CA ALA A 133 -1.64 9.49 1.66
C ALA A 133 -2.48 8.95 2.83
N GLN A 134 -3.70 9.45 3.01
CA GLN A 134 -4.63 8.97 4.04
C GLN A 134 -4.98 7.50 3.83
N LYS A 135 -5.34 7.10 2.61
CA LYS A 135 -5.69 5.71 2.32
C LYS A 135 -4.50 4.77 2.54
N ALA A 136 -3.29 5.17 2.14
CA ALA A 136 -2.08 4.41 2.39
C ALA A 136 -1.80 4.24 3.89
N CYS A 137 -1.96 5.32 4.69
CA CYS A 137 -1.80 5.28 6.14
C CYS A 137 -2.78 4.30 6.80
N GLN A 138 -4.05 4.35 6.41
CA GLN A 138 -5.08 3.42 6.90
C GLN A 138 -4.74 1.95 6.59
N ILE A 139 -4.30 1.67 5.35
CA ILE A 139 -3.92 0.30 4.96
C ILE A 139 -2.72 -0.18 5.77
N LEU A 140 -1.69 0.66 5.94
CA LEU A 140 -0.51 0.32 6.74
C LEU A 140 -0.85 0.05 8.21
N GLN A 141 -1.80 0.78 8.80
CA GLN A 141 -2.27 0.50 10.16
C GLN A 141 -2.89 -0.89 10.27
N VAL A 142 -3.74 -1.26 9.30
CA VAL A 142 -4.32 -2.61 9.24
C VAL A 142 -3.22 -3.66 9.10
N VAL A 143 -2.29 -3.48 8.17
CA VAL A 143 -1.17 -4.41 7.92
C VAL A 143 -0.29 -4.56 9.17
N LYS A 144 0.12 -3.45 9.80
CA LYS A 144 0.87 -3.44 11.06
C LYS A 144 0.14 -4.19 12.16
N SER A 145 -1.15 -3.91 12.35
CA SER A 145 -1.95 -4.54 13.40
C SER A 145 -2.06 -6.06 13.24
N LYS A 146 -2.11 -6.57 12.00
CA LYS A 146 -2.18 -8.01 11.74
C LYS A 146 -0.83 -8.67 12.00
N ILE A 147 0.24 -8.13 11.41
CA ILE A 147 1.58 -8.71 11.51
C ILE A 147 2.09 -8.70 12.97
N CYS A 148 1.90 -7.60 13.70
CA CYS A 148 2.37 -7.49 15.09
C CYS A 148 1.54 -8.30 16.11
N LYS A 149 0.24 -8.55 15.84
CA LYS A 149 -0.57 -9.42 16.70
C LYS A 149 -0.10 -10.87 16.59
N ASP A 150 0.24 -11.34 15.40
CA ASP A 150 0.68 -12.72 15.20
C ASP A 150 2.07 -12.99 15.76
N SER A 151 3.01 -12.04 15.62
CA SER A 151 4.34 -12.18 16.24
C SER A 151 4.24 -12.24 17.77
N CYS A 152 3.31 -11.50 18.38
CA CYS A 152 3.04 -11.57 19.82
C CYS A 152 2.42 -12.92 20.23
N LEU A 153 1.43 -13.43 19.51
CA LEU A 153 0.81 -14.74 19.78
C LEU A 153 1.79 -15.92 19.58
N GLU A 154 2.70 -15.82 18.60
CA GLU A 154 3.79 -16.78 18.43
C GLU A 154 4.80 -16.71 19.58
N GLN A 155 5.14 -15.50 20.04
CA GLN A 155 6.04 -15.31 21.16
C GLN A 155 5.43 -15.83 22.47
N GLU A 156 4.15 -15.56 22.75
CA GLU A 156 3.42 -16.10 23.90
C GLU A 156 3.40 -17.64 23.87
N ARG A 157 3.11 -18.26 22.72
CA ARG A 157 3.16 -19.73 22.59
C ARG A 157 4.56 -20.31 22.80
N ARG A 158 5.61 -19.60 22.39
CA ARG A 158 7.01 -20.00 22.65
C ARG A 158 7.34 -19.88 24.13
N LEU A 159 6.91 -18.81 24.79
CA LEU A 159 7.09 -18.62 26.24
C LEU A 159 6.29 -19.63 27.06
N GLU A 160 5.10 -20.04 26.63
CA GLU A 160 4.33 -21.12 27.27
C GLU A 160 4.97 -22.50 27.10
N GLN A 161 5.67 -22.74 25.98
CA GLN A 161 6.44 -23.96 25.74
C GLN A 161 7.76 -23.95 26.55
N ASP A 162 8.45 -22.81 26.62
CA ASP A 162 9.67 -22.60 27.41
C ASP A 162 9.39 -22.39 28.91
N ALA A 163 8.16 -22.18 29.35
CA ALA A 163 7.80 -22.19 30.78
C ALA A 163 7.96 -23.58 31.43
N THR A 164 8.28 -24.62 30.64
CA THR A 164 8.80 -25.90 31.14
C THR A 164 10.34 -25.96 31.28
N ALA A 165 11.05 -24.90 30.92
CA ALA A 165 12.50 -24.70 31.07
C ALA A 165 12.83 -23.20 31.24
N GLY A 166 12.61 -22.67 32.45
CA GLY A 166 12.61 -21.23 32.69
C GLY A 166 13.95 -20.48 32.57
N THR A 167 13.86 -19.16 32.42
CA THR A 167 14.47 -18.10 33.26
C THR A 167 14.06 -16.74 32.67
N GLU A 168 13.72 -15.81 33.56
CA GLU A 168 13.24 -14.46 33.26
C GLU A 168 14.32 -13.60 32.56
N GLU A 169 13.96 -12.86 31.51
CA GLU A 169 14.63 -11.60 31.17
C GLU A 169 13.63 -10.54 30.68
N GLU A 170 13.83 -9.33 31.22
CA GLU A 170 13.00 -8.12 31.11
C GLU A 170 13.51 -7.23 29.95
N PRO A 171 12.67 -6.76 29.00
CA PRO A 171 13.13 -5.83 27.97
C PRO A 171 12.88 -4.36 28.36
N GLN A 172 13.97 -3.59 28.45
CA GLN A 172 13.96 -2.15 28.63
C GLN A 172 13.54 -1.42 27.35
N GLY A 173 12.67 -0.42 27.51
CA GLY A 173 12.09 0.37 26.44
C GLY A 173 13.08 1.35 25.79
N ALA A 174 12.95 1.47 24.47
CA ALA A 174 13.53 2.55 23.68
C ALA A 174 12.40 3.37 23.02
N SER A 175 12.39 4.68 23.27
CA SER A 175 11.47 5.63 22.65
C SER A 175 11.77 5.79 21.16
N PRO A 176 10.76 5.80 20.26
CA PRO A 176 11.00 6.06 18.85
C PRO A 176 11.01 7.57 18.59
N SER A 177 12.18 8.11 18.30
CA SER A 177 12.33 9.42 17.66
C SER A 177 11.94 9.29 16.19
N VAL A 178 11.24 10.30 15.67
CA VAL A 178 10.75 10.41 14.28
C VAL A 178 11.91 10.20 13.29
N LEU A 179 11.98 9.02 12.69
CA LEU A 179 12.97 8.69 11.66
C LEU A 179 12.49 9.20 10.30
N ALA A 180 13.28 10.09 9.71
CA ALA A 180 13.21 10.38 8.29
C ALA A 180 13.52 9.10 7.52
N LEU A 181 12.53 8.58 6.80
CA LEU A 181 12.72 7.45 5.89
C LEU A 181 13.79 7.85 4.86
N PRO A 182 14.82 7.03 4.63
CA PRO A 182 15.83 7.34 3.62
C PRO A 182 15.14 7.27 2.26
N PHE A 183 14.96 8.40 1.58
CA PHE A 183 14.50 8.42 0.18
C PHE A 183 15.69 8.84 -0.70
N GLY A 184 16.10 7.92 -1.58
CA GLY A 184 17.25 8.01 -2.48
C GLY A 184 17.54 6.63 -3.07
N ASP A 185 18.49 6.51 -4.00
CA ASP A 185 18.83 5.26 -4.74
C ASP A 185 19.18 4.05 -3.84
N SER A 186 19.45 4.30 -2.55
CA SER A 186 19.68 3.27 -1.53
C SER A 186 18.40 2.73 -0.86
N ALA A 187 17.28 3.45 -0.98
CA ALA A 187 15.97 3.14 -0.38
C ALA A 187 15.24 2.02 -1.12
N GLU A 188 15.34 1.98 -2.45
CA GLU A 188 14.73 0.94 -3.28
C GLU A 188 15.27 -0.46 -2.98
N ARG A 189 16.51 -0.56 -2.47
CA ARG A 189 17.09 -1.83 -1.99
C ARG A 189 16.56 -2.25 -0.61
N SER A 190 16.15 -1.30 0.22
CA SER A 190 15.64 -1.57 1.57
C SER A 190 14.29 -2.29 1.56
N PHE A 191 13.49 -2.10 0.51
CA PHE A 191 12.16 -2.68 0.39
C PHE A 191 12.13 -4.07 -0.28
N GLN A 192 13.30 -4.68 -0.53
CA GLN A 192 13.40 -6.05 -1.05
C GLN A 192 13.62 -7.08 0.06
N ASP A 193 14.02 -6.63 1.25
CA ASP A 193 14.27 -7.47 2.41
C ASP A 193 13.09 -7.43 3.39
N ALA A 194 12.58 -8.61 3.74
CA ALA A 194 11.42 -8.76 4.62
C ALA A 194 11.70 -8.23 6.03
N ASP A 195 12.92 -8.42 6.54
CA ASP A 195 13.30 -8.00 7.89
C ASP A 195 13.41 -6.47 7.98
N SER A 196 14.06 -5.84 6.98
CA SER A 196 14.12 -4.37 6.88
C SER A 196 12.72 -3.73 6.79
N LEU A 197 11.81 -4.33 6.02
CA LEU A 197 10.43 -3.87 5.89
C LEU A 197 9.64 -3.98 7.19
N LEU A 198 9.81 -5.09 7.91
CA LEU A 198 9.16 -5.32 9.20
C LEU A 198 9.62 -4.28 10.23
N LEU A 199 10.94 -4.05 10.34
CA LEU A 199 11.50 -3.02 11.22
C LEU A 199 10.96 -1.62 10.90
N THR A 200 10.83 -1.30 9.61
CA THR A 200 10.24 -0.02 9.18
C THR A 200 8.78 0.09 9.60
N LEU A 201 8.00 -0.98 9.43
CA LEU A 201 6.59 -1.03 9.80
C LEU A 201 6.37 -0.93 11.33
N GLU A 202 7.26 -1.54 12.12
CA GLU A 202 7.21 -1.45 13.59
C GLU A 202 7.53 -0.05 14.09
N THR A 203 8.55 0.60 13.51
CA THR A 203 9.07 1.89 13.97
C THR A 203 8.27 3.10 13.51
N ILE A 204 7.53 3.02 12.41
CA ILE A 204 6.75 4.14 11.89
C ILE A 204 5.54 4.47 12.79
N ASP A 205 5.40 5.76 13.15
CA ASP A 205 4.26 6.33 13.90
C ASP A 205 3.10 6.64 12.95
N LEU A 206 2.31 5.61 12.61
CA LEU A 206 1.17 5.74 11.71
C LEU A 206 0.02 6.54 12.34
N GLU A 207 -0.13 6.48 13.66
CA GLU A 207 -1.13 7.22 14.41
C GLU A 207 -0.82 8.72 14.38
N GLY A 208 0.46 9.10 14.54
CA GLY A 208 0.95 10.45 14.36
C GLY A 208 0.79 10.97 12.94
N LEU A 209 1.14 10.15 11.96
CA LEU A 209 0.96 10.50 10.57
C LEU A 209 -0.52 10.68 10.21
N GLN A 210 -1.41 9.79 10.65
CA GLN A 210 -2.85 9.92 10.44
C GLN A 210 -3.39 11.21 11.06
N ARG A 211 -3.02 11.53 12.31
CA ARG A 211 -3.40 12.80 12.95
C ARG A 211 -2.91 14.01 12.14
N SER A 212 -1.67 13.97 11.66
CA SER A 212 -1.12 15.03 10.82
C SER A 212 -1.87 15.17 9.50
N LEU A 213 -2.22 14.04 8.88
CA LEU A 213 -3.01 14.01 7.66
C LEU A 213 -4.45 14.46 7.90
N ASP A 214 -5.03 14.28 9.09
CA ASP A 214 -6.39 14.69 9.42
C ASP A 214 -6.52 16.19 9.70
N VAL A 215 -5.44 16.84 10.13
CA VAL A 215 -5.36 18.30 10.18
C VAL A 215 -5.35 18.83 8.75
N SER A 216 -6.47 19.35 8.28
CA SER A 216 -6.54 19.87 6.92
C SER A 216 -5.79 21.19 6.76
N SER A 217 -5.25 21.41 5.57
CA SER A 217 -4.78 22.72 5.11
C SER A 217 -5.92 23.74 4.94
N ASP A 218 -7.19 23.35 5.17
CA ASP A 218 -8.36 24.23 5.01
C ASP A 218 -8.25 25.51 5.86
N HIS A 219 -7.45 25.49 6.95
CA HIS A 219 -7.23 26.70 7.74
C HIS A 219 -6.44 27.80 7.02
N LEU A 220 -5.72 27.51 5.94
CA LEU A 220 -5.05 28.51 5.11
C LEU A 220 -5.87 28.86 3.85
N GLU A 221 -6.55 27.90 3.25
CA GLU A 221 -7.24 28.08 1.95
C GLU A 221 -8.70 28.55 2.06
N GLN A 222 -9.41 28.29 3.17
CA GLN A 222 -10.83 28.66 3.30
C GLN A 222 -11.08 30.12 3.69
N SER A 223 -10.04 30.95 3.78
CA SER A 223 -10.26 32.39 3.81
C SER A 223 -10.59 32.86 2.39
N PRO A 224 -11.75 33.51 2.15
CA PRO A 224 -12.04 34.16 0.88
C PRO A 224 -10.90 35.08 0.42
N ARG A 225 -10.12 35.60 1.38
CA ARG A 225 -8.95 36.42 1.16
C ARG A 225 -7.78 35.66 0.53
N SER A 226 -7.51 34.41 0.90
CA SER A 226 -6.41 33.62 0.32
C SER A 226 -6.68 33.35 -1.15
N LEU A 227 -7.89 32.88 -1.46
CA LEU A 227 -8.34 32.67 -2.84
C LEU A 227 -8.30 33.97 -3.68
N LEU A 228 -8.73 35.10 -3.10
CA LEU A 228 -8.64 36.41 -3.75
C LEU A 228 -7.17 36.82 -4.00
N GLN A 229 -6.27 36.56 -3.05
CA GLN A 229 -4.84 36.84 -3.19
C GLN A 229 -4.22 36.02 -4.33
N ASP A 230 -4.59 34.74 -4.43
CA ASP A 230 -4.09 33.83 -5.47
C ASP A 230 -4.60 34.27 -6.86
N ILE A 231 -5.90 34.57 -6.98
CA ILE A 231 -6.49 35.09 -8.23
C ILE A 231 -5.82 36.40 -8.67
N LEU A 232 -5.62 37.33 -7.74
CA LEU A 232 -4.98 38.62 -8.04
C LEU A 232 -3.50 38.45 -8.39
N SER A 233 -2.80 37.50 -7.77
CA SER A 233 -1.40 37.20 -8.09
C SER A 233 -1.27 36.57 -9.47
N ALA A 234 -2.16 35.64 -9.83
CA ALA A 234 -2.22 35.05 -11.17
C ALA A 234 -2.61 36.09 -12.25
N ALA A 235 -3.55 36.99 -11.94
CA ALA A 235 -3.99 38.04 -12.87
C ALA A 235 -2.98 39.20 -13.02
N GLY A 236 -2.09 39.39 -12.04
CA GLY A 236 -1.04 40.41 -12.04
C GLY A 236 0.13 40.09 -12.97
N ASN A 237 0.35 38.81 -13.31
CA ASN A 237 1.40 38.36 -14.25
C ASN A 237 0.91 38.45 -15.71
N LYS A 238 0.51 39.66 -16.12
CA LYS A 238 -0.20 39.93 -17.37
C LYS A 238 0.69 40.07 -18.62
N GLU A 239 1.97 39.72 -18.56
CA GLU A 239 2.87 39.93 -19.71
C GLU A 239 2.90 38.77 -20.73
N GLU A 240 2.38 37.58 -20.45
CA GLU A 240 2.40 36.46 -21.43
C GLU A 240 1.19 35.52 -21.34
N ASN A 241 -0.02 36.05 -21.28
CA ASN A 241 -1.26 35.27 -21.44
C ASN A 241 -1.95 35.61 -22.77
N GLU A 242 -1.16 35.65 -23.86
CA GLU A 242 -1.70 35.62 -25.22
C GLU A 242 -2.08 34.18 -25.54
N ALA A 243 -3.28 33.79 -25.10
CA ALA A 243 -3.97 32.65 -25.66
C ALA A 243 -4.33 32.99 -27.12
N ASP A 244 -3.47 32.58 -28.06
CA ASP A 244 -3.78 32.53 -29.48
C ASP A 244 -4.90 31.50 -29.71
N CYS A 245 -6.14 31.97 -29.58
CA CYS A 245 -7.32 31.24 -30.01
C CYS A 245 -7.68 31.71 -31.44
N TYR A 246 -7.15 31.04 -32.47
CA TYR A 246 -7.84 30.73 -33.74
C TYR A 246 -7.17 29.56 -34.48
#